data_AF-A0A0G0AMN2-F1
#
_entry.id   AF-A0A0G0AMN2-F1
#
_cell.length_a   1.000
_cell.length_b   1.000
_cell.length_c   1.000
_cell.angle_alpha   90.00
_cell.angle_beta   90.00
_cell.angle_gamma   90.00
#
_symmetry.space_group_name_H-M   'P 1'
#
loop_
_entity.id
_entity.type
_entity.pdbx_description
1 polymer ?
#
loop_
_entity_poly.entity_id
_entity_poly.type
_entity_poly.pdbx_seq_one_letter_code
_entity_poly.pdbx_strand_id
1 'polypeptide(L)'
;MTDNIKDPIEEAEIVAETPKTVNPSPPPVAAFDIAAYNATLEIVRRRIGILEKAKGQLKKLKEMYQDIFVNDAKYNQEDKLVKEAMKKRKDVQSQLAHRPEAADLNGKIKDLSEQIKDNEASLSDELMEYYKTAGVTEIEDENGQVQEFTIVIRLKPKKRVE
;
A
#
# COMPACT_ATOMS: atom_id res chain seq x y z
N MET A 1 34.95 8.45 12.58
CA MET A 1 34.55 9.51 11.63
C MET A 1 34.84 8.98 10.24
N THR A 2 33.81 8.49 9.57
CA THR A 2 33.86 8.12 8.16
C THR A 2 32.65 8.77 7.53
N ASP A 3 32.92 9.73 6.66
CA ASP A 3 31.93 10.49 5.92
C ASP A 3 31.01 9.54 5.19
N ASN A 4 29.77 9.56 5.64
CA ASN A 4 28.64 8.95 4.99
C ASN A 4 28.39 9.79 3.74
N ILE A 5 29.08 9.46 2.66
CA ILE A 5 28.74 9.94 1.31
C ILE A 5 27.39 9.31 1.00
N LYS A 6 26.34 9.96 1.51
CA LYS A 6 25.02 9.92 0.93
C LYS A 6 25.17 10.63 -0.40
N ASP A 7 25.39 9.89 -1.47
CA ASP A 7 25.04 10.40 -2.78
C ASP A 7 23.56 10.78 -2.72
N PRO A 8 23.19 12.06 -2.84
CA PRO A 8 21.83 12.40 -3.16
C PRO A 8 21.72 12.08 -4.64
N ILE A 9 21.31 10.84 -4.96
CA ILE A 9 20.48 10.71 -6.15
C ILE A 9 19.24 11.50 -5.76
N GLU A 10 19.23 12.78 -6.14
CA GLU A 10 17.99 13.52 -6.29
C GLU A 10 17.15 12.64 -7.20
N GLU A 11 16.27 11.86 -6.59
CA GLU A 11 15.03 11.50 -7.22
C GLU A 11 14.48 12.85 -7.67
N ALA A 12 14.70 13.17 -8.95
CA ALA A 12 13.85 14.08 -9.66
C ALA A 12 12.48 13.44 -9.53
N GLU A 13 11.79 13.80 -8.45
CA GLU A 13 10.37 13.73 -8.32
C GLU A 13 9.89 14.57 -9.49
N ILE A 14 9.70 13.88 -10.61
CA ILE A 14 8.76 14.30 -11.61
C ILE A 14 7.49 14.35 -10.80
N VAL A 15 7.17 15.54 -10.29
CA VAL A 15 5.82 15.95 -9.93
C VAL A 15 5.08 15.91 -11.26
N ALA A 16 4.81 14.70 -11.74
CA ALA A 16 3.63 14.44 -12.50
C ALA A 16 2.55 14.87 -11.51
N GLU A 17 2.02 16.07 -11.70
CA GLU A 17 0.68 16.40 -11.24
C GLU A 17 -0.13 15.14 -11.45
N THR A 18 -0.44 14.46 -10.35
CA THR A 18 -1.40 13.36 -10.41
C THR A 18 -2.62 14.02 -11.04
N PRO A 19 -3.06 13.56 -12.23
CA PRO A 19 -4.26 14.13 -12.80
C PRO A 19 -5.32 14.00 -11.72
N LYS A 20 -5.88 15.14 -11.28
CA LYS A 20 -6.99 15.21 -10.31
C LYS A 20 -7.88 14.02 -10.63
N THR A 21 -7.92 13.05 -9.72
CA THR A 21 -8.74 11.86 -9.92
C THR A 21 -10.16 12.36 -9.97
N VAL A 22 -10.69 12.55 -11.18
CA VAL A 22 -12.08 12.89 -11.40
C VAL A 22 -12.84 11.72 -10.79
N ASN A 23 -13.42 11.95 -9.61
CA ASN A 23 -14.20 10.93 -8.94
C ASN A 23 -15.34 10.56 -9.90
N PRO A 24 -15.47 9.28 -10.29
CA PRO A 24 -16.32 8.87 -11.39
C PRO A 24 -17.79 9.03 -11.03
N SER A 25 -18.43 10.13 -11.47
CA SER A 25 -19.84 10.44 -11.17
C SER A 25 -20.71 9.18 -11.31
N PRO A 26 -21.66 8.94 -10.39
CA PRO A 26 -22.50 7.75 -10.45
C PRO A 26 -23.13 7.64 -11.85
N PRO A 27 -22.90 6.53 -12.57
CA PRO A 27 -23.30 6.46 -13.96
C PRO A 27 -24.83 6.50 -14.07
N PRO A 28 -25.40 7.31 -14.99
CA PRO A 28 -26.80 7.15 -15.34
C PRO A 28 -27.03 5.74 -15.90
N VAL A 29 -28.16 5.12 -15.57
CA VAL A 29 -28.57 3.80 -16.09
C VAL A 29 -28.85 3.90 -17.60
N ALA A 30 -27.78 3.89 -18.39
CA ALA A 30 -27.83 3.77 -19.85
C ALA A 30 -28.08 2.30 -20.24
N ALA A 31 -28.74 2.07 -21.38
CA ALA A 31 -28.86 0.74 -21.96
C ALA A 31 -27.47 0.13 -22.18
N PHE A 32 -27.32 -1.17 -21.89
CA PHE A 32 -26.05 -1.88 -22.01
C PHE A 32 -25.58 -1.95 -23.47
N ASP A 33 -24.47 -1.28 -23.78
CA ASP A 33 -23.83 -1.32 -25.11
C ASP A 33 -22.76 -2.43 -25.16
N ILE A 34 -23.07 -3.50 -25.91
CA ILE A 34 -22.21 -4.67 -26.09
C ILE A 34 -20.90 -4.31 -26.83
N ALA A 35 -20.94 -3.38 -27.80
CA ALA A 35 -19.76 -3.02 -28.59
C ALA A 35 -18.78 -2.21 -27.74
N ALA A 36 -19.28 -1.22 -27.00
CA ALA A 36 -18.47 -0.43 -26.06
C ALA A 36 -17.87 -1.29 -24.94
N TYR A 37 -18.66 -2.23 -24.41
CA TYR A 37 -18.19 -3.21 -23.42
C TYR A 37 -17.01 -4.04 -23.95
N ASN A 38 -17.15 -4.65 -25.12
CA ASN A 38 -16.10 -5.49 -25.71
C ASN A 38 -14.83 -4.69 -26.04
N ALA A 39 -14.96 -3.47 -26.57
CA ALA A 39 -13.82 -2.60 -26.85
C ALA A 39 -13.03 -2.26 -25.56
N THR A 40 -13.74 -1.92 -24.49
CA THR A 40 -13.13 -1.61 -23.19
C THR A 40 -12.47 -2.84 -22.58
N LEU A 41 -13.11 -4.00 -22.67
CA LEU A 41 -12.60 -5.27 -22.14
C LEU A 41 -11.26 -5.66 -22.80
N GLU A 42 -11.12 -5.48 -24.11
CA GLU A 42 -9.87 -5.77 -24.81
C GLU A 42 -8.72 -4.82 -24.39
N ILE A 43 -9.02 -3.54 -24.16
CA ILE A 43 -8.04 -2.58 -23.62
C ILE A 43 -7.60 -3.02 -22.22
N VAL A 44 -8.54 -3.37 -21.35
CA VAL A 44 -8.26 -3.85 -19.98
C VAL A 44 -7.39 -5.12 -20.02
N ARG A 45 -7.75 -6.11 -20.83
CA ARG A 45 -6.97 -7.36 -21.01
C ARG A 45 -5.55 -7.08 -21.48
N ARG A 46 -5.38 -6.23 -22.48
CA ARG A 46 -4.06 -5.81 -22.96
C ARG A 46 -3.23 -5.16 -21.86
N ARG A 47 -3.83 -4.25 -21.08
CA ARG A 47 -3.14 -3.56 -19.98
C ARG A 47 -2.74 -4.52 -18.87
N ILE A 48 -3.59 -5.48 -18.52
CA ILE A 48 -3.25 -6.56 -17.58
C ILE A 48 -2.01 -7.31 -18.06
N GLY A 49 -1.97 -7.74 -19.33
CA GLY A 49 -0.84 -8.47 -19.88
C GLY A 49 0.47 -7.67 -19.89
N ILE A 50 0.42 -6.36 -20.17
CA ILE A 50 1.60 -5.47 -20.08
C ILE A 50 2.08 -5.40 -18.63
N LEU A 51 1.17 -5.21 -17.68
CA LEU A 51 1.47 -5.06 -16.26
C LEU A 51 2.06 -6.34 -15.67
N GLU A 52 1.55 -7.51 -16.04
CA GLU A 52 2.11 -8.79 -15.63
C GLU A 52 3.53 -9.01 -16.16
N LYS A 53 3.78 -8.68 -17.43
CA LYS A 53 5.13 -8.73 -18.01
C LYS A 53 6.09 -7.80 -17.27
N ALA A 54 5.69 -6.56 -17.02
CA ALA A 54 6.49 -5.59 -16.28
C ALA A 54 6.79 -6.06 -14.84
N LYS A 55 5.78 -6.60 -14.13
CA LYS A 55 5.97 -7.19 -12.79
C LYS A 55 6.94 -8.37 -12.81
N GLY A 56 6.84 -9.24 -13.82
CA GLY A 56 7.75 -10.38 -13.99
C GLY A 56 9.19 -9.93 -14.23
N GLN A 57 9.40 -8.96 -15.14
CA GLN A 57 10.72 -8.37 -15.40
C GLN A 57 11.30 -7.70 -14.16
N LEU A 58 10.51 -6.90 -13.44
CA LEU A 58 10.91 -6.25 -12.20
C LEU A 58 11.34 -7.28 -11.14
N LYS A 59 10.57 -8.38 -10.99
CA LYS A 59 10.93 -9.46 -10.06
C LYS A 59 12.30 -10.05 -10.40
N LYS A 60 12.52 -10.39 -11.67
CA LYS A 60 13.80 -10.94 -12.14
C LYS A 60 14.97 -9.98 -11.90
N LEU A 61 14.79 -8.69 -12.20
CA LEU A 61 15.83 -7.69 -11.96
C LEU A 61 16.13 -7.52 -10.47
N LYS A 62 15.12 -7.57 -9.60
CA LYS A 62 15.30 -7.56 -8.14
C LYS A 62 16.06 -8.78 -7.65
N GLU A 63 15.75 -9.97 -8.15
CA GLU A 63 16.48 -11.20 -7.83
C GLU A 63 17.95 -11.08 -8.25
N MET A 64 18.22 -10.69 -9.51
CA MET A 64 19.59 -10.48 -10.01
C MET A 64 20.35 -9.42 -9.20
N TYR A 65 19.69 -8.32 -8.85
CA TYR A 65 20.29 -7.27 -8.02
C TYR A 65 20.63 -7.79 -6.62
N GLN A 66 19.73 -8.57 -6.01
CA GLN A 66 19.95 -9.17 -4.69
C GLN A 66 21.10 -10.19 -4.72
N ASP A 67 21.22 -10.96 -5.80
CA ASP A 67 22.29 -11.96 -5.98
C ASP A 67 23.68 -11.31 -5.96
N ILE A 68 23.83 -10.05 -6.39
CA ILE A 68 25.11 -9.31 -6.31
C ILE A 68 25.60 -9.25 -4.86
N PHE A 69 24.70 -8.94 -3.91
CA PHE A 69 25.04 -8.84 -2.50
C PHE A 69 25.25 -10.21 -1.86
N VAL A 70 24.38 -11.17 -2.17
CA VAL A 70 24.46 -12.54 -1.60
C VAL A 70 25.75 -13.26 -2.01
N ASN A 71 26.33 -12.91 -3.16
CA ASN A 71 27.60 -13.50 -3.60
C ASN A 71 28.84 -12.72 -3.12
N ASP A 72 28.69 -11.52 -2.57
CA ASP A 72 29.81 -10.72 -2.07
C ASP A 72 30.24 -11.19 -0.67
N ALA A 73 31.52 -11.56 -0.53
CA ALA A 73 32.04 -12.11 0.72
C ALA A 73 32.06 -11.08 1.86
N LYS A 74 32.35 -9.81 1.55
CA LYS A 74 32.40 -8.73 2.55
C LYS A 74 30.99 -8.40 3.04
N TYR A 75 30.04 -8.28 2.14
CA TYR A 75 28.63 -8.08 2.46
C TYR A 75 28.12 -9.19 3.38
N ASN A 76 28.38 -10.46 3.05
CA ASN A 76 27.96 -11.58 3.88
C ASN A 76 28.59 -11.59 5.27
N GLN A 77 29.84 -11.13 5.40
CA GLN A 77 30.51 -11.01 6.70
C GLN A 77 29.86 -9.93 7.57
N GLU A 78 29.61 -8.75 7.02
CA GLU A 78 28.97 -7.65 7.74
C GLU A 78 27.49 -7.98 8.06
N ASP A 79 26.77 -8.60 7.13
CA ASP A 79 25.39 -9.04 7.32
C ASP A 79 25.26 -10.05 8.48
N LYS A 80 26.25 -10.94 8.67
CA LYS A 80 26.30 -11.83 9.84
C LYS A 80 26.43 -11.05 11.14
N LEU A 81 27.32 -10.05 11.21
CA LEU A 81 27.49 -9.21 12.39
C LEU A 81 26.21 -8.44 12.73
N VAL A 82 25.54 -7.89 11.71
CA VAL A 82 24.23 -7.23 11.87
C VAL A 82 23.18 -8.21 12.37
N LYS A 83 23.08 -9.41 11.80
CA LYS A 83 22.12 -10.44 12.23
C LYS A 83 22.35 -10.86 13.68
N GLU A 84 23.60 -11.02 14.10
CA GLU A 84 23.94 -11.32 15.50
C GLU A 84 23.55 -10.19 16.45
N ALA A 85 23.84 -8.94 16.09
CA ALA A 85 23.43 -7.78 16.87
C ALA A 85 21.90 -7.63 16.95
N MET A 86 21.19 -7.86 15.84
CA MET A 86 19.73 -7.85 15.79
C MET A 86 19.13 -8.96 16.66
N LYS A 87 19.74 -10.16 16.68
CA LYS A 87 19.30 -11.24 17.57
C LYS A 87 19.40 -10.84 19.04
N LYS A 88 20.56 -10.32 19.47
CA LYS A 88 20.77 -9.82 20.83
C LYS A 88 19.76 -8.73 21.20
N ARG A 89 19.54 -7.77 20.29
CA ARG A 89 18.53 -6.71 20.47
C ARG A 89 17.13 -7.29 20.62
N LYS A 90 16.76 -8.27 19.78
CA LYS A 90 15.46 -8.93 19.82
C LYS A 90 15.24 -9.70 21.12
N ASP A 91 16.28 -10.37 21.63
CA ASP A 91 16.21 -11.09 22.91
C ASP A 91 15.94 -10.12 24.07
N VAL A 92 16.65 -8.98 24.12
CA VAL A 92 16.41 -7.91 25.10
C VAL A 92 15.01 -7.33 24.94
N GLN A 93 14.59 -7.02 23.71
CA GLN A 93 13.25 -6.48 23.45
C GLN A 93 12.16 -7.46 23.87
N SER A 94 12.36 -8.76 23.65
CA SER A 94 11.44 -9.80 24.09
C SER A 94 11.34 -9.83 25.61
N GLN A 95 12.45 -9.77 26.33
CA GLN A 95 12.45 -9.70 27.80
C GLN A 95 11.71 -8.46 28.30
N LEU A 96 11.90 -7.30 27.66
CA LEU A 96 11.17 -6.07 27.99
C LEU A 96 9.67 -6.20 27.72
N ALA A 97 9.27 -6.85 26.62
CA ALA A 97 7.88 -7.05 26.25
C ALA A 97 7.11 -7.96 27.21
N HIS A 98 7.79 -8.88 27.91
CA HIS A 98 7.18 -9.73 28.94
C HIS A 98 7.01 -9.00 30.28
N ARG A 99 7.54 -7.78 30.45
CA ARG A 99 7.27 -6.99 31.65
C ARG A 99 5.79 -6.65 31.71
N PRO A 100 5.15 -6.69 32.90
CA PRO A 100 3.72 -6.43 33.04
C PRO A 100 3.26 -5.11 32.41
N GLU A 101 4.03 -4.03 32.60
CA GLU A 101 3.74 -2.70 32.04
C GLU A 101 3.74 -2.71 30.50
N ALA A 102 4.70 -3.41 29.89
CA ALA A 102 4.81 -3.51 28.44
C ALA A 102 3.70 -4.39 27.86
N ALA A 103 3.32 -5.47 28.56
CA ALA A 103 2.22 -6.33 28.16
C ALA A 103 0.87 -5.60 28.21
N ASP A 104 0.60 -4.82 29.27
CA ASP A 104 -0.60 -3.98 29.39
C ASP A 104 -0.69 -2.94 28.27
N LEU A 105 0.39 -2.21 28.02
CA LEU A 105 0.45 -1.23 26.93
C LEU A 105 0.25 -1.90 25.56
N ASN A 106 0.87 -3.06 25.32
CA ASN A 106 0.73 -3.79 24.08
C ASN A 106 -0.71 -4.32 23.89
N GLY A 107 -1.40 -4.70 24.97
CA GLY A 107 -2.83 -5.00 24.94
C GLY A 107 -3.65 -3.81 24.45
N LYS A 108 -3.51 -2.66 25.12
CA LYS A 108 -4.19 -1.40 24.74
C LYS A 108 -3.91 -0.99 23.30
N ILE A 109 -2.67 -1.12 22.84
CA ILE A 109 -2.28 -0.83 21.46
C ILE A 109 -3.03 -1.73 20.48
N LYS A 110 -3.13 -3.04 20.77
CA LYS A 110 -3.85 -3.98 19.91
C LYS A 110 -5.34 -3.64 19.86
N ASP A 111 -5.96 -3.43 21.02
CA ASP A 111 -7.38 -3.11 21.12
C ASP A 111 -7.71 -1.82 20.34
N LEU A 112 -6.92 -0.76 20.52
CA LEU A 112 -7.10 0.49 19.77
C LEU A 112 -6.82 0.31 18.28
N SER A 113 -5.83 -0.50 17.90
CA SER A 113 -5.54 -0.77 16.49
C SER A 113 -6.66 -1.56 15.81
N GLU A 114 -7.31 -2.47 16.52
CA GLU A 114 -8.49 -3.19 16.02
C GLU A 114 -9.69 -2.25 15.90
N GLN A 115 -9.96 -1.45 16.92
CA GLN A 115 -11.01 -0.42 16.86
C GLN A 115 -10.80 0.56 15.70
N ILE A 116 -9.58 1.05 15.47
CA ILE A 116 -9.30 1.95 14.35
C ILE A 116 -9.60 1.27 13.02
N LYS A 117 -9.16 0.01 12.83
CA LYS A 117 -9.43 -0.73 11.58
C LYS A 117 -10.91 -0.94 11.33
N ASP A 118 -11.67 -1.28 12.37
CA ASP A 118 -13.11 -1.49 12.25
C ASP A 118 -13.83 -0.18 11.92
N ASN A 119 -13.43 0.94 12.54
CA ASN A 119 -13.97 2.26 12.23
C ASN A 119 -13.60 2.75 10.83
N GLU A 120 -12.34 2.55 10.38
CA GLU A 120 -11.91 2.89 9.02
C GLU A 120 -12.66 2.07 7.95
N ALA A 121 -12.97 0.81 8.24
CA ALA A 121 -13.77 -0.04 7.36
C ALA A 121 -15.21 0.46 7.26
N SER A 122 -15.86 0.71 8.40
CA SER A 122 -17.21 1.29 8.44
C SER A 122 -17.27 2.64 7.73
N LEU A 123 -16.32 3.54 8.02
CA LEU A 123 -16.22 4.84 7.35
C LEU A 123 -16.05 4.67 5.84
N SER A 124 -15.22 3.73 5.37
CA SER A 124 -15.06 3.49 3.93
C SER A 124 -16.37 3.06 3.25
N ASP A 125 -17.16 2.23 3.91
CA ASP A 125 -18.45 1.78 3.41
C ASP A 125 -19.47 2.92 3.38
N GLU A 126 -19.51 3.74 4.45
CA GLU A 126 -20.35 4.93 4.56
C GLU A 126 -20.00 6.00 3.53
N LEU A 127 -18.71 6.28 3.31
CA LEU A 127 -18.22 7.22 2.28
C LEU A 127 -18.61 6.76 0.87
N MET A 128 -18.57 5.44 0.62
CA MET A 128 -19.01 4.88 -0.65
C MET A 128 -20.54 5.01 -0.85
N GLU A 129 -21.32 4.84 0.21
CA GLU A 129 -22.77 5.09 0.17
C GLU A 129 -23.10 6.57 -0.02
N TYR A 130 -22.40 7.45 0.70
CA TYR A 130 -22.48 8.90 0.54
C TYR A 130 -22.17 9.30 -0.91
N TYR A 131 -21.12 8.74 -1.50
CA TYR A 131 -20.79 8.98 -2.90
C TYR A 131 -21.89 8.54 -3.86
N LYS A 132 -22.48 7.35 -3.65
CA LYS A 132 -23.56 6.83 -4.50
C LYS A 132 -24.83 7.69 -4.42
N THR A 133 -25.11 8.27 -3.26
CA THR A 133 -26.33 9.03 -3.00
C THR A 133 -26.20 10.51 -3.37
N ALA A 134 -25.11 11.15 -2.95
CA ALA A 134 -24.88 12.59 -3.15
C ALA A 134 -24.03 12.90 -4.39
N GLY A 135 -23.23 11.95 -4.88
CA GLY A 135 -22.38 12.13 -6.06
C GLY A 135 -21.15 13.03 -5.85
N VAL A 136 -20.87 13.44 -4.60
CA VAL A 136 -19.77 14.32 -4.22
C VAL A 136 -18.79 13.62 -3.29
N THR A 137 -17.56 14.10 -3.24
CA THR A 137 -16.47 13.55 -2.43
C THR A 137 -15.97 14.46 -1.33
N GLU A 138 -16.64 15.59 -1.13
CA GLU A 138 -16.36 16.56 -0.08
C GLU A 138 -17.31 16.32 1.09
N ILE A 139 -16.78 16.35 2.31
CA ILE A 139 -17.53 16.22 3.56
C ILE A 139 -17.03 17.27 4.54
N GLU A 140 -17.96 17.92 5.24
CA GLU A 140 -17.65 18.81 6.35
C GLU A 140 -17.61 18.01 7.65
N ASP A 141 -16.53 18.15 8.42
CA ASP A 141 -16.39 17.52 9.73
C ASP A 141 -17.14 18.31 10.83
N GLU A 142 -17.21 17.75 12.04
CA GLU A 142 -17.89 18.38 13.18
C GLU A 142 -17.31 19.75 13.58
N ASN A 143 -16.11 20.09 13.11
CA ASN A 143 -15.44 21.35 13.37
C ASN A 143 -15.63 22.36 12.22
N GLY A 144 -16.41 22.00 11.19
CA GLY A 144 -16.63 22.83 10.01
C GLY A 144 -15.49 22.79 8.98
N GLN A 145 -14.56 21.82 9.08
CA GLN A 145 -13.50 21.67 8.09
C GLN A 145 -13.96 20.74 6.97
N VAL A 146 -13.79 21.20 5.73
CA VAL A 146 -14.09 20.40 4.54
C VAL A 146 -12.91 19.49 4.23
N GLN A 147 -13.20 18.19 4.12
CA GLN A 147 -12.27 17.13 3.75
C GLN A 147 -12.73 16.47 2.45
N GLU A 148 -11.79 16.00 1.63
CA GLU A 148 -12.08 15.26 0.40
C GLU A 148 -11.61 13.80 0.52
N PHE A 149 -12.43 12.85 0.10
CA PHE A 149 -12.04 11.44 -0.01
C PHE A 149 -11.82 10.98 -1.46
N THR A 150 -10.97 9.98 -1.65
CA THR A 150 -10.64 9.43 -2.98
C THR A 150 -11.13 7.99 -3.13
N ILE A 151 -11.73 7.67 -4.27
CA ILE A 151 -12.16 6.30 -4.60
C ILE A 151 -11.06 5.59 -5.40
N VAL A 152 -10.48 4.52 -4.82
CA VAL A 152 -9.41 3.77 -5.47
C VAL A 152 -9.90 2.42 -6.00
N ILE A 153 -9.98 2.29 -7.32
CA ILE A 153 -10.29 1.02 -8.00
C ILE A 153 -9.03 0.18 -8.13
N ARG A 154 -9.05 -1.07 -7.62
CA ARG A 154 -7.92 -2.00 -7.72
C ARG A 154 -8.35 -3.36 -8.24
N LEU A 155 -7.57 -3.92 -9.16
CA LEU A 155 -7.73 -5.31 -9.59
C LEU A 155 -7.15 -6.26 -8.53
N LYS A 156 -7.98 -7.14 -7.96
CA LYS A 156 -7.57 -8.20 -7.02
C LYS A 156 -7.73 -9.57 -7.69
N PRO A 157 -6.84 -10.55 -7.42
CA PRO A 157 -7.03 -11.92 -7.88
C PRO A 157 -8.30 -12.51 -7.24
N LYS A 158 -9.06 -13.30 -8.00
CA LYS A 158 -10.24 -13.99 -7.50
C LYS A 158 -9.80 -15.10 -6.52
N LYS A 159 -10.24 -15.05 -5.26
CA LYS A 159 -10.08 -16.19 -4.33
C LYS A 159 -10.89 -17.37 -4.90
N ARG A 160 -10.25 -18.52 -5.10
CA ARG A 160 -10.98 -19.78 -5.30
C ARG A 160 -11.59 -20.14 -3.95
N VAL A 161 -12.89 -20.37 -3.92
CA VAL A 161 -13.56 -21.00 -2.78
C VAL A 161 -13.32 -22.50 -2.96
N GLU A 162 -12.63 -23.13 -2.00
CA GLU A 162 -12.51 -24.59 -1.92
C GLU A 162 -13.82 -25.22 -1.43
#